data_AF-A0A1M5MWV1-F1
#
_entry.id   AF-A0A1M5MWV1-F1
#
_cell.length_a   1.000
_cell.length_b   1.000
_cell.length_c   1.000
_cell.angle_alpha   90.00
_cell.angle_beta   90.00
_cell.angle_gamma   90.00
#
_symmetry.space_group_name_H-M   'P 1'
#
loop_
_entity.id
_entity.type
_entity.pdbx_description
1 polymer ?
#
loop_
_entity_poly.entity_id
_entity_poly.type
_entity_poly.pdbx_seq_one_letter_code
_entity_poly.pdbx_strand_id
1 'polypeptide(L)'
;MQKAPRLSKLVLVTAAVVAAGLSSASVAGAAPGTGSTSTAGSAAQRIAESPGPVPASLGAFDGLWAMALSNGFVVRLDLSASGPDGGFTGIADYAGASGTVTGRLNGNDVVFDIKWKDGRVGRCWGHLSADGREWSGDSVDLTTPGSEAKWWARRV
;
A
#
# COMPACT_ATOMS: atom_id res chain seq x y z
N MET A 1 46.24 -2.60 25.32
CA MET A 1 45.45 -1.36 25.53
C MET A 1 43.98 -1.70 25.36
N GLN A 2 43.23 -1.61 26.45
CA GLN A 2 41.81 -1.91 26.57
C GLN A 2 40.96 -0.82 25.91
N LYS A 3 39.85 -1.20 25.27
CA LYS A 3 38.61 -0.41 25.33
C LYS A 3 37.38 -1.28 25.01
N ALA A 4 36.77 -1.82 26.06
CA ALA A 4 35.33 -2.11 26.06
C ALA A 4 34.57 -0.81 26.35
N PRO A 5 33.45 -0.55 25.66
CA PRO A 5 32.15 -0.42 26.35
C PRO A 5 30.99 -0.92 25.44
N ARG A 6 29.74 -1.17 25.83
CA ARG A 6 29.00 -1.05 27.09
C ARG A 6 27.72 -1.88 26.91
N LEU A 7 27.27 -2.53 27.98
CA LEU A 7 25.91 -3.05 28.13
C LEU A 7 24.87 -1.95 27.84
N SER A 8 23.77 -2.30 27.17
CA SER A 8 22.49 -1.59 27.36
C SER A 8 21.28 -2.48 27.07
N LYS A 9 20.63 -2.83 28.19
CA LYS A 9 19.18 -2.86 28.43
C LYS A 9 18.35 -3.97 27.77
N LEU A 10 18.21 -5.02 28.57
CA LEU A 10 17.04 -5.88 28.70
C LEU A 10 15.75 -5.05 28.72
N VAL A 11 14.83 -5.28 27.77
CA VAL A 11 13.46 -4.80 27.84
C VAL A 11 12.56 -6.02 28.03
N LEU A 12 12.08 -6.18 29.25
CA LEU A 12 11.07 -7.16 29.64
C LEU A 12 9.72 -6.58 29.20
N VAL A 13 9.05 -7.18 28.21
CA VAL A 13 7.68 -6.81 27.87
C VAL A 13 6.73 -7.78 28.56
N THR A 14 6.10 -7.30 29.62
CA THR A 14 5.06 -7.97 30.39
C THR A 14 3.76 -7.97 29.59
N ALA A 15 3.22 -9.15 29.25
CA ALA A 15 1.90 -9.28 28.64
C ALA A 15 0.85 -9.68 29.70
N ALA A 16 -0.15 -8.83 29.88
CA ALA A 16 -1.36 -9.00 30.68
C ALA A 16 -2.45 -8.18 29.96
N VAL A 17 -3.74 -8.51 29.84
CA VAL A 17 -4.60 -9.51 30.48
C VAL A 17 -6.01 -9.39 29.82
N VAL A 18 -6.78 -10.49 29.83
CA VAL A 18 -8.27 -10.62 29.96
C VAL A 18 -9.27 -10.35 28.82
N ALA A 19 -9.85 -11.48 28.38
CA ALA A 19 -11.25 -11.96 28.24
C ALA A 19 -12.52 -11.06 28.24
N ALA A 20 -13.60 -11.74 27.78
CA ALA A 20 -15.05 -11.44 27.75
C ALA A 20 -15.52 -10.63 26.52
N GLY A 21 -16.40 -11.08 25.64
CA GLY A 21 -17.59 -11.95 25.81
C GLY A 21 -18.83 -11.08 25.60
N LEU A 22 -19.76 -11.44 24.72
CA LEU A 22 -21.20 -11.13 24.77
C LEU A 22 -21.91 -11.64 23.50
N SER A 23 -22.64 -12.74 23.68
CA SER A 23 -23.70 -13.18 22.76
C SER A 23 -24.99 -12.49 23.13
N SER A 24 -25.79 -12.09 22.14
CA SER A 24 -27.24 -11.90 22.32
C SER A 24 -27.97 -12.26 21.04
N ALA A 25 -28.67 -13.40 21.12
CA ALA A 25 -29.68 -13.82 20.16
C ALA A 25 -30.94 -12.96 20.35
N SER A 26 -31.56 -12.55 19.25
CA SER A 26 -32.91 -11.96 19.29
C SER A 26 -33.86 -12.77 18.39
N VAL A 27 -35.05 -12.96 18.93
CA VAL A 27 -36.12 -13.87 18.53
C VAL A 27 -36.92 -13.35 17.34
N ALA A 28 -37.34 -14.29 16.49
CA ALA A 28 -38.30 -14.05 15.40
C ALA A 28 -39.73 -13.91 15.95
N GLY A 29 -40.47 -12.91 15.45
CA GLY A 29 -41.91 -12.75 15.64
C GLY A 29 -42.59 -12.50 14.28
N ALA A 30 -43.67 -13.21 14.01
CA ALA A 30 -44.32 -13.30 12.70
C ALA A 30 -45.64 -12.52 12.60
N ALA A 31 -45.87 -11.95 11.40
CA ALA A 31 -47.14 -11.73 10.68
C ALA A 31 -48.12 -10.61 11.15
N PRO A 32 -49.16 -10.26 10.36
CA PRO A 32 -49.12 -9.47 9.13
C PRO A 32 -50.04 -8.22 9.18
N GLY A 33 -49.81 -7.22 8.32
CA GLY A 33 -50.68 -6.05 8.20
C GLY A 33 -50.77 -5.57 6.75
N THR A 34 -51.97 -5.64 6.18
CA THR A 34 -52.31 -5.32 4.79
C THR A 34 -52.79 -3.87 4.66
N GLY A 35 -52.32 -3.16 3.63
CA GLY A 35 -52.91 -1.93 3.06
C GLY A 35 -52.41 -0.60 3.67
N SER A 36 -52.16 0.48 2.94
CA SER A 36 -52.33 0.79 1.52
C SER A 36 -51.41 1.97 1.13
N THR A 37 -50.87 1.89 -0.08
CA THR A 37 -50.46 2.98 -1.00
C THR A 37 -50.21 4.38 -0.42
N SER A 38 -48.94 4.78 -0.40
CA SER A 38 -48.55 6.18 -0.60
C SER A 38 -47.57 6.24 -1.77
N THR A 39 -48.01 6.94 -2.81
CA THR A 39 -47.27 7.29 -4.01
C THR A 39 -46.14 8.25 -3.64
N ALA A 40 -44.93 7.72 -3.49
CA ALA A 40 -43.70 8.50 -3.59
C ALA A 40 -42.77 7.69 -4.50
N GLY A 41 -42.63 8.15 -5.74
CA GLY A 41 -41.81 7.50 -6.75
C GLY A 41 -40.41 7.23 -6.22
N SER A 42 -40.00 5.97 -6.33
CA SER A 42 -38.60 5.59 -6.26
C SER A 42 -37.83 6.31 -7.36
N ALA A 43 -37.02 7.27 -6.95
CA ALA A 43 -35.70 7.45 -7.53
C ALA A 43 -34.79 7.62 -6.31
N ALA A 44 -34.53 6.51 -5.61
CA ALA A 44 -33.26 5.82 -5.82
C ALA A 44 -32.13 6.85 -5.87
N GLN A 45 -31.50 7.04 -4.71
CA GLN A 45 -30.06 7.25 -4.58
C GLN A 45 -29.34 7.06 -5.92
N ARG A 46 -29.22 8.14 -6.71
CA ARG A 46 -28.02 8.31 -7.50
C ARG A 46 -26.96 8.77 -6.50
N ILE A 47 -26.53 7.84 -5.66
CA ILE A 47 -25.13 7.76 -5.29
C ILE A 47 -24.47 7.63 -6.66
N ALA A 48 -23.96 8.76 -7.15
CA ALA A 48 -23.11 8.76 -8.32
C ALA A 48 -22.02 7.72 -8.06
N GLU A 49 -22.03 6.71 -8.92
CA GLU A 49 -20.97 5.72 -9.15
C GLU A 49 -20.07 5.40 -7.96
N SER A 50 -20.28 4.22 -7.39
CA SER A 50 -19.12 3.38 -7.03
C SER A 50 -18.12 3.51 -8.18
N PRO A 51 -16.90 4.01 -7.96
CA PRO A 51 -15.93 4.10 -9.04
C PRO A 51 -15.80 2.70 -9.60
N GLY A 52 -16.16 2.54 -10.87
CA GLY A 52 -15.81 1.35 -11.62
C GLY A 52 -14.28 1.17 -11.61
N PRO A 53 -13.76 0.09 -12.22
CA PRO A 53 -12.32 -0.04 -12.44
C PRO A 53 -11.80 1.26 -13.07
N VAL A 54 -11.09 2.06 -12.29
CA VAL A 54 -10.59 3.36 -12.74
C VAL A 54 -9.54 3.04 -13.80
N PRO A 55 -9.72 3.44 -15.07
CA PRO A 55 -8.70 3.18 -16.07
C PRO A 55 -7.41 3.89 -15.65
N ALA A 56 -6.27 3.24 -15.88
CA ALA A 56 -4.92 3.73 -15.57
C ALA A 56 -4.50 4.98 -16.39
N SER A 57 -5.35 6.01 -16.45
CA SER A 57 -5.14 7.22 -17.25
C SER A 57 -5.13 8.52 -16.44
N LEU A 58 -5.05 8.44 -15.11
CA LEU A 58 -4.68 9.54 -14.21
C LEU A 58 -3.67 8.99 -13.20
N GLY A 59 -2.38 9.34 -13.32
CA GLY A 59 -1.33 8.84 -12.42
C GLY A 59 -0.47 7.70 -12.98
N ALA A 60 -0.18 7.73 -14.28
CA ALA A 60 0.60 6.70 -14.96
C ALA A 60 2.00 6.51 -14.30
N PHE A 61 2.18 5.40 -13.59
CA PHE A 61 3.44 5.01 -12.93
C PHE A 61 4.32 4.18 -13.89
N ASP A 62 4.19 4.43 -15.20
CA ASP A 62 5.12 3.99 -16.23
C ASP A 62 6.26 5.00 -16.41
N GLY A 63 7.31 4.61 -17.12
CA GLY A 63 8.44 5.44 -17.47
C GLY A 63 9.61 5.34 -16.49
N LEU A 64 10.53 6.29 -16.62
CA LEU A 64 11.74 6.36 -15.81
C LEU A 64 11.50 7.22 -14.57
N TRP A 65 11.84 6.67 -13.41
CA TRP A 65 11.70 7.31 -12.11
C TRP A 65 13.00 7.26 -11.33
N ALA A 66 13.27 8.33 -10.58
CA ALA A 66 14.32 8.38 -9.58
C ALA A 66 13.66 8.33 -8.20
N MET A 67 13.88 7.22 -7.48
CA MET A 67 13.35 6.97 -6.15
C MET A 67 14.45 7.13 -5.09
N ALA A 68 14.30 8.06 -4.17
CA ALA A 68 15.17 8.23 -3.02
C ALA A 68 14.54 7.59 -1.78
N LEU A 69 15.35 6.92 -0.95
CA LEU A 69 14.94 6.36 0.34
C LEU A 69 15.58 7.13 1.49
N SER A 70 14.91 7.17 2.65
CA SER A 70 15.37 7.87 3.86
C SER A 70 16.67 7.33 4.46
N ASN A 71 17.06 6.11 4.08
CA ASN A 71 18.34 5.50 4.45
C ASN A 71 19.50 5.87 3.51
N GLY A 72 19.29 6.79 2.55
CA GLY A 72 20.32 7.35 1.66
C GLY A 72 20.49 6.64 0.32
N PHE A 73 19.64 5.67 0.00
CA PHE A 73 19.69 4.92 -1.24
C PHE A 73 18.92 5.65 -2.35
N VAL A 74 19.44 5.65 -3.59
CA VAL A 74 18.76 6.22 -4.77
C VAL A 74 18.61 5.15 -5.83
N VAL A 75 17.38 4.68 -6.03
CA VAL A 75 17.02 3.64 -6.98
C VAL A 75 16.48 4.29 -8.24
N ARG A 76 17.00 3.87 -9.41
CA ARG A 76 16.38 4.18 -10.70
C ARG A 76 15.38 3.09 -11.04
N LEU A 77 14.16 3.47 -11.42
CA LEU A 77 13.13 2.55 -11.85
C LEU A 77 12.82 2.80 -13.33
N ASP A 78 12.75 1.75 -14.13
CA ASP A 78 12.25 1.76 -15.50
C ASP A 78 11.01 0.87 -15.55
N LEU A 79 9.84 1.49 -15.63
CA LEU A 79 8.55 0.85 -15.42
C LEU A 79 7.69 0.89 -16.69
N SER A 80 6.92 -0.16 -16.90
CA SER A 80 5.99 -0.30 -18.01
C SER A 80 4.66 -0.85 -17.53
N ALA A 81 3.57 -0.32 -18.06
CA ALA A 81 2.24 -0.83 -17.76
C ALA A 81 2.10 -2.30 -18.19
N SER A 82 1.47 -3.09 -17.32
CA SER A 82 1.24 -4.53 -17.50
C SER A 82 -0.25 -4.80 -17.47
N GLY A 83 -0.95 -4.37 -18.53
CA GLY A 83 -2.38 -4.57 -18.72
C GLY A 83 -3.28 -3.43 -18.22
N PRO A 84 -4.60 -3.56 -18.38
CA PRO A 84 -5.55 -2.47 -18.10
C PRO A 84 -5.84 -2.26 -16.60
N ASP A 85 -5.49 -3.22 -15.72
CA ASP A 85 -5.88 -3.23 -14.30
C ASP A 85 -4.93 -2.44 -13.39
N GLY A 86 -4.24 -1.43 -13.93
CA GLY A 86 -3.24 -0.64 -13.21
C GLY A 86 -1.99 -1.41 -12.78
N GLY A 87 -1.79 -2.63 -13.29
CA GLY A 87 -0.57 -3.40 -13.05
C GLY A 87 0.62 -2.81 -13.81
N PHE A 88 1.82 -2.93 -13.26
CA PHE A 88 3.06 -2.56 -13.94
C PHE A 88 4.21 -3.49 -13.56
N THR A 89 5.17 -3.59 -14.47
CA THR A 89 6.43 -4.32 -14.28
C THR A 89 7.60 -3.47 -14.71
N GLY A 90 8.81 -3.83 -14.30
CA GLY A 90 9.98 -3.07 -14.68
C GLY A 90 11.27 -3.55 -14.06
N ILE A 91 12.29 -2.70 -14.16
CA ILE A 91 13.62 -2.94 -13.60
C ILE A 91 13.94 -1.84 -12.61
N ALA A 92 14.53 -2.24 -11.48
CA ALA A 92 15.12 -1.35 -10.51
C ALA A 92 16.64 -1.47 -10.57
N ASP A 93 17.35 -0.36 -10.54
CA ASP A 93 18.81 -0.31 -10.45
C ASP A 93 19.25 0.57 -9.29
N TYR A 94 20.17 0.07 -8.46
CA TYR A 94 20.82 0.82 -7.38
C TYR A 94 22.29 0.42 -7.29
N ALA A 95 23.21 1.38 -7.39
CA ALA A 95 24.65 1.20 -7.14
C ALA A 95 25.28 -0.07 -7.77
N GLY A 96 24.84 -0.44 -8.98
CA GLY A 96 25.33 -1.64 -9.70
C GLY A 96 24.59 -2.94 -9.37
N ALA A 97 23.63 -2.93 -8.46
CA ALA A 97 22.65 -3.98 -8.27
C ALA A 97 21.40 -3.71 -9.13
N SER A 98 20.82 -4.77 -9.70
CA SER A 98 19.55 -4.70 -10.42
C SER A 98 18.52 -5.64 -9.80
N GLY A 99 17.25 -5.30 -9.95
CA GLY A 99 16.11 -6.06 -9.49
C GLY A 99 14.93 -5.95 -10.45
N THR A 100 13.96 -6.84 -10.28
CA THR A 100 12.69 -6.78 -11.02
C THR A 100 11.65 -6.10 -10.15
N VAL A 101 10.87 -5.21 -10.77
CA VAL A 101 9.75 -4.53 -10.14
C VAL A 101 8.45 -5.16 -10.62
N THR A 102 7.55 -5.43 -9.69
CA THR A 102 6.16 -5.80 -9.99
C THR A 102 5.25 -5.04 -9.05
N GLY A 103 4.22 -4.39 -9.57
CA GLY A 103 3.32 -3.60 -8.76
C GLY A 103 1.97 -3.35 -9.39
N ARG A 104 1.15 -2.59 -8.66
CA ARG A 104 -0.17 -2.16 -9.08
C ARG A 104 -0.50 -0.79 -8.51
N LEU A 105 -1.22 -0.02 -9.31
CA LEU A 105 -1.88 1.22 -8.92
C LEU A 105 -3.32 0.95 -8.48
N ASN A 106 -3.76 1.69 -7.48
CA ASN A 106 -5.15 1.75 -7.04
C ASN A 106 -5.56 3.22 -6.88
N GLY A 107 -6.02 3.83 -7.96
CA GLY A 107 -6.26 5.29 -7.99
C GLY A 107 -4.95 6.06 -7.77
N ASN A 108 -4.90 6.83 -6.69
CA ASN A 108 -3.71 7.60 -6.31
C ASN A 108 -2.75 6.83 -5.40
N ASP A 109 -3.05 5.58 -5.06
CA ASP A 109 -2.19 4.74 -4.24
C ASP A 109 -1.39 3.77 -5.12
N VAL A 110 -0.20 3.40 -4.66
CA VAL A 110 0.69 2.45 -5.34
C VAL A 110 1.21 1.43 -4.34
N VAL A 111 1.30 0.17 -4.78
CA VAL A 111 2.01 -0.89 -4.06
C VAL A 111 2.87 -1.66 -5.05
N PHE A 112 4.14 -1.88 -4.73
CA PHE A 112 5.05 -2.65 -5.56
C PHE A 112 6.12 -3.36 -4.75
N ASP A 113 6.62 -4.45 -5.32
CA ASP A 113 7.74 -5.20 -4.79
C ASP A 113 8.95 -5.03 -5.72
N ILE A 114 10.12 -4.87 -5.12
CA ILE A 114 11.41 -4.96 -5.80
C ILE A 114 12.08 -6.24 -5.36
N LYS A 115 12.26 -7.18 -6.30
CA LYS A 115 13.03 -8.40 -6.08
C LYS A 115 14.44 -8.23 -6.63
N TRP A 116 15.40 -8.09 -5.73
CA TRP A 116 16.81 -7.91 -6.07
C TRP A 116 17.47 -9.25 -6.46
N LYS A 117 18.50 -9.19 -7.31
CA LYS A 117 19.26 -10.38 -7.74
C LYS A 117 19.99 -11.09 -6.59
N ASP A 118 20.29 -10.39 -5.51
CA ASP A 118 20.91 -10.95 -4.30
C ASP A 118 19.91 -11.70 -3.39
N GLY A 119 18.64 -11.76 -3.79
CA GLY A 119 17.56 -12.44 -3.06
C GLY A 119 16.77 -11.56 -2.11
N ARG A 120 17.19 -10.30 -1.89
CA ARG A 120 16.43 -9.35 -1.05
C ARG A 120 15.14 -8.94 -1.74
N VAL A 121 14.11 -8.69 -0.93
CA VAL A 121 12.81 -8.25 -1.43
C VAL A 121 12.34 -7.06 -0.62
N GLY A 122 12.20 -5.91 -1.28
CA GLY A 122 11.61 -4.73 -0.69
C GLY A 122 10.16 -4.58 -1.13
N ARG A 123 9.23 -4.35 -0.20
CA ARG A 123 7.86 -3.93 -0.52
C ARG A 123 7.72 -2.45 -0.26
N CYS A 124 7.17 -1.73 -1.21
CA CYS A 124 6.92 -0.29 -1.14
C CYS A 124 5.42 -0.04 -1.30
N TRP A 125 4.88 0.89 -0.53
CA TRP A 125 3.53 1.43 -0.72
C TRP A 125 3.56 2.93 -0.53
N GLY A 126 2.68 3.65 -1.25
CA GLY A 126 2.67 5.09 -1.20
C GLY A 126 1.50 5.68 -1.97
N HIS A 127 1.54 6.99 -2.13
CA HIS A 127 0.50 7.77 -2.80
C HIS A 127 1.09 8.88 -3.66
N LEU A 128 0.34 9.28 -4.68
CA LEU A 128 0.61 10.42 -5.52
C LEU A 128 0.31 11.71 -4.75
N SER A 129 1.25 12.65 -4.79
CA SER A 129 1.09 13.99 -4.24
C SER A 129 -0.10 14.72 -4.86
N ALA A 130 -0.67 15.69 -4.13
CA ALA A 130 -1.84 16.45 -4.60
C ALA A 130 -1.57 17.25 -5.89
N ASP A 131 -0.31 17.60 -6.16
CA ASP A 131 0.11 18.26 -7.39
C ASP A 131 0.39 17.29 -8.55
N GLY A 132 0.29 15.98 -8.32
CA GLY A 132 0.42 14.93 -9.33
C GLY A 132 1.85 14.72 -9.84
N ARG A 133 2.88 15.23 -9.14
CA ARG A 133 4.26 15.25 -9.63
C ARG A 133 5.20 14.27 -8.94
N GLU A 134 4.90 13.89 -7.71
CA GLU A 134 5.77 13.07 -6.88
C GLU A 134 4.97 11.94 -6.23
N TRP A 135 5.58 10.77 -6.15
CA TRP A 135 5.07 9.66 -5.36
C TRP A 135 5.85 9.59 -4.06
N SER A 136 5.18 9.33 -2.95
CA SER A 136 5.87 9.15 -1.67
C SER A 136 5.20 8.10 -0.80
N GLY A 137 5.97 7.48 0.08
CA GLY A 137 5.43 6.47 0.95
C GLY A 137 6.46 5.77 1.83
N ASP A 138 6.14 4.53 2.16
CA ASP A 138 6.87 3.64 3.04
C ASP A 138 7.37 2.41 2.31
N SER A 139 8.47 1.86 2.81
CA SER A 139 9.07 0.64 2.32
C SER A 139 9.51 -0.23 3.49
N VAL A 140 9.44 -1.54 3.29
CA VAL A 140 9.92 -2.54 4.24
C VAL A 140 10.75 -3.58 3.49
N ASP A 141 11.85 -4.01 4.11
CA ASP A 141 12.58 -5.19 3.66
C ASP A 141 11.87 -6.45 4.18
N LEU A 142 11.33 -7.26 3.27
CA LEU A 142 10.67 -8.51 3.61
C LEU A 142 11.67 -9.61 4.02
N THR A 143 12.97 -9.41 3.77
CA THR A 143 14.03 -10.35 4.17
C THR A 143 14.65 -10.02 5.53
N THR A 144 14.47 -8.79 6.02
CA THR A 144 15.00 -8.33 7.31
C THR A 144 13.87 -7.70 8.14
N PRO A 145 13.24 -8.44 9.08
CA PRO A 145 12.15 -7.92 9.89
C PRO A 145 12.53 -6.62 10.63
N GLY A 146 11.69 -5.58 10.50
CA GLY A 146 11.88 -4.29 11.16
C GLY A 146 12.79 -3.30 10.42
N SER A 147 13.27 -3.64 9.21
CA SER A 147 13.95 -2.66 8.35
C SER A 147 12.94 -1.91 7.49
N GLU A 148 12.65 -0.67 7.90
CA GLU A 148 11.70 0.22 7.24
C GLU A 148 12.40 1.51 6.77
N ALA A 149 11.91 2.11 5.69
CA ALA A 149 12.36 3.40 5.19
C ALA A 149 11.23 4.15 4.48
N LYS A 150 11.27 5.48 4.52
CA LYS A 150 10.42 6.33 3.68
C LYS A 150 11.03 6.44 2.29
N TRP A 151 10.21 6.63 1.27
CA TRP A 151 10.67 6.85 -0.10
C TRP A 151 9.92 7.98 -0.79
N TRP A 152 10.59 8.58 -1.79
CA TRP A 152 10.07 9.61 -2.67
C TRP A 152 10.52 9.32 -4.09
N ALA A 153 9.62 9.34 -5.05
CA ALA A 153 9.92 9.08 -6.46
C ALA A 153 9.39 10.21 -7.35
N ARG A 154 10.29 10.71 -8.21
CA ARG A 154 9.96 11.71 -9.24
C ARG A 154 10.33 11.18 -10.62
N ARG A 155 9.59 11.63 -11.63
CA ARG A 155 9.87 11.27 -13.02
C ARG A 155 11.18 11.91 -13.47
N VAL A 156 11.94 11.19 -14.29
CA VAL A 156 13.20 11.64 -14.91
C VAL A 156 12.94 12.26 -16.27
#